data_AF-A0A9N9XCN7-F1
#
_entry.id   AF-A0A9N9XCN7-F1
#
_cell.length_a   1.000
_cell.length_b   1.000
_cell.length_c   1.000
_cell.angle_alpha   90.00
_cell.angle_beta   90.00
_cell.angle_gamma   90.00
#
_symmetry.space_group_name_H-M   'P 1'
#
loop_
_entity.id
_entity.type
_entity.pdbx_description
1 polymer ?
#
loop_
_entity_poly.entity_id
_entity_poly.type
_entity_poly.pdbx_seq_one_letter_code
_entity_poly.pdbx_strand_id
1 'polypeptide(L)'
;MYVLSQPHNTIVDLIRCGTMVMAFTSEFLLLYGVPAQKLIDEAQEVANSAFYHCEWYLPNIIPIRKPLSFMIFRSQKMVCLSAMGFLDINRQTIVAMIKTAYSFFTFLQTVETTAPLES
;
A
#
# COMPACT_ATOMS: atom_id res chain seq x y z
N MET A 1 -17.69 -15.77 18.18
CA MET A 1 -17.14 -16.06 19.52
C MET A 1 -17.20 -17.56 19.88
N TYR A 2 -17.00 -18.49 18.93
CA TYR A 2 -16.98 -19.94 19.19
C TYR A 2 -15.60 -20.59 18.94
N VAL A 3 -14.61 -19.83 18.46
CA VAL A 3 -13.29 -20.36 18.05
C VAL A 3 -12.30 -20.52 19.21
N LEU A 4 -12.67 -20.16 20.44
CA LEU A 4 -11.77 -20.21 21.60
C LEU A 4 -12.04 -21.39 22.56
N SER A 5 -12.88 -22.38 22.20
CA SER A 5 -13.27 -23.44 23.14
C SER A 5 -13.21 -24.85 22.54
N GLN A 6 -12.06 -25.27 22.00
CA GLN A 6 -11.82 -26.71 21.78
C GLN A 6 -10.35 -27.14 21.92
N PRO A 7 -10.00 -27.99 22.91
CA PRO A 7 -8.62 -28.32 23.27
C PRO A 7 -8.07 -29.54 22.49
N HIS A 8 -8.22 -29.57 21.15
CA HIS A 8 -7.66 -30.67 20.35
C HIS A 8 -7.23 -30.31 18.91
N ASN A 9 -6.98 -29.03 18.56
CA ASN A 9 -6.64 -28.68 17.17
C ASN A 9 -5.82 -27.39 17.00
N THR A 10 -4.94 -27.08 17.96
CA THR A 10 -4.14 -25.83 18.00
C THR A 10 -3.36 -25.56 16.72
N ILE A 11 -2.84 -26.60 16.06
CA ILE A 11 -2.06 -26.47 14.82
C ILE A 11 -2.95 -26.09 13.63
N VAL A 12 -4.13 -26.70 13.49
CA VAL A 12 -5.04 -26.37 12.37
C VAL A 12 -5.70 -24.99 12.55
N ASP A 13 -5.93 -24.55 13.78
CA ASP A 13 -6.39 -23.18 14.05
C ASP A 13 -5.32 -22.13 13.73
N LEU A 14 -4.05 -22.40 14.09
CA LEU A 14 -2.92 -21.56 13.72
C LEU A 14 -2.75 -21.48 12.19
N ILE A 15 -2.85 -22.62 11.50
CA ILE A 15 -2.78 -22.68 10.04
C ILE A 15 -3.92 -21.87 9.43
N ARG A 16 -5.18 -22.06 9.88
CA ARG A 16 -6.33 -21.31 9.36
C ARG A 16 -6.21 -19.81 9.58
N CYS A 17 -5.79 -19.39 10.77
CA CYS A 17 -5.58 -17.99 11.11
C CYS A 17 -4.48 -17.37 10.24
N GLY A 18 -3.35 -18.07 10.10
CA GLY A 18 -2.25 -17.67 9.22
C GLY A 18 -2.68 -17.55 7.76
N THR A 19 -3.45 -18.53 7.25
CA THR A 19 -3.99 -18.49 5.89
C THR A 19 -4.93 -17.30 5.67
N MET A 20 -5.79 -16.96 6.63
CA MET A 20 -6.68 -15.78 6.50
C MET A 20 -5.88 -14.48 6.46
N VAL A 21 -4.92 -14.27 7.36
CA VAL A 21 -4.12 -13.04 7.39
C VAL A 21 -3.30 -12.88 6.10
N MET A 22 -2.72 -13.96 5.59
CA MET A 22 -1.99 -13.95 4.32
C MET A 22 -2.90 -13.65 3.13
N ALA A 23 -4.11 -14.23 3.10
CA ALA A 23 -5.10 -13.96 2.06
C ALA A 23 -5.49 -12.46 2.02
N PHE A 24 -5.92 -11.89 3.16
CA PHE A 24 -6.27 -10.47 3.25
C PHE A 24 -5.13 -9.55 2.82
N THR A 25 -3.90 -9.85 3.25
CA THR A 25 -2.73 -9.03 2.88
C THR A 25 -2.44 -9.12 1.38
N SER A 26 -2.58 -10.30 0.79
CA SER A 26 -2.38 -10.52 -0.65
C SER A 26 -3.43 -9.82 -1.49
N GLU A 27 -4.70 -9.84 -1.07
CA GLU A 27 -5.80 -9.15 -1.74
C GLU A 27 -5.57 -7.64 -1.73
N PHE A 28 -5.20 -7.07 -0.57
CA PHE A 28 -4.89 -5.65 -0.47
C PHE A 28 -3.71 -5.23 -1.36
N LEU A 29 -2.65 -6.04 -1.43
CA LEU A 29 -1.48 -5.74 -2.28
C LEU A 29 -1.78 -5.86 -3.78
N LEU A 30 -2.54 -6.88 -4.18
CA LEU A 30 -2.84 -7.13 -5.59
C LEU A 30 -3.94 -6.19 -6.12
N LEU A 31 -5.00 -5.96 -5.34
CA LEU A 31 -6.12 -5.12 -5.76
C LEU A 31 -5.80 -3.62 -5.70
N TYR A 32 -4.95 -3.18 -4.77
CA TYR A 32 -4.65 -1.75 -4.62
C TYR A 32 -3.21 -1.39 -4.96
N GLY A 33 -2.23 -2.21 -4.57
CA GLY A 33 -0.81 -1.91 -4.82
C GLY A 33 -0.46 -1.95 -6.31
N VAL A 34 -0.66 -3.11 -6.94
CA VAL A 34 -0.28 -3.34 -8.35
C VAL A 34 -0.90 -2.33 -9.33
N PRO A 35 -2.22 -2.06 -9.33
CA PRO A 35 -2.79 -1.09 -10.26
C PRO A 35 -2.33 0.33 -9.97
N ALA A 36 -2.09 0.70 -8.71
CA ALA A 36 -1.54 2.01 -8.37
C ALA A 36 -0.11 2.17 -8.90
N GLN A 37 0.75 1.16 -8.75
CA GLN A 37 2.10 1.19 -9.33
C GLN A 37 2.06 1.24 -10.86
N LYS A 38 1.21 0.43 -11.49
CA LYS A 38 1.09 0.41 -12.95
C LYS A 38 0.60 1.76 -13.51
N LEU A 39 -0.35 2.39 -12.83
CA LEU A 39 -0.85 3.71 -13.21
C LEU A 39 0.23 4.79 -13.10
N ILE A 40 1.08 4.72 -12.08
CA ILE A 40 2.23 5.64 -11.92
C ILE A 40 3.23 5.44 -13.06
N ASP A 41 3.58 4.19 -13.36
CA ASP A 41 4.52 3.84 -14.42
C ASP A 41 4.04 4.35 -15.79
N GLU A 42 2.79 4.06 -16.15
CA GLU A 42 2.19 4.56 -17.40
C GLU A 42 2.09 6.10 -17.43
N ALA A 43 1.76 6.75 -16.31
CA ALA A 43 1.71 8.21 -16.24
C ALA A 43 3.09 8.85 -16.46
N GLN A 44 4.14 8.25 -15.90
CA GLN A 44 5.52 8.70 -16.12
C GLN A 44 5.96 8.50 -17.57
N GLU A 45 5.61 7.38 -18.19
CA GLU A 45 5.96 7.11 -19.59
C GLU A 45 5.25 8.07 -20.54
N VAL A 46 3.98 8.43 -20.27
CA VAL A 46 3.26 9.47 -21.03
C VAL A 46 3.95 10.83 -20.91
N ALA A 47 4.41 11.21 -19.71
CA ALA A 47 5.12 12.47 -19.51
C ALA A 47 6.48 12.47 -20.23
N ASN A 48 7.18 11.34 -20.19
CA ASN A 48 8.47 11.15 -20.84
C ASN A 48 8.35 11.22 -22.37
N SER A 49 7.39 10.48 -22.93
CA SER A 49 7.04 10.52 -24.36
C SER A 49 6.64 11.92 -24.81
N ALA A 50 5.81 12.62 -24.03
CA ALA A 50 5.40 13.98 -24.34
C ALA A 50 6.57 14.98 -24.30
N PHE A 51 7.58 14.78 -23.45
CA PHE A 51 8.77 15.63 -23.40
C PHE A 51 9.72 15.38 -24.59
N TYR A 52 9.93 14.11 -24.96
CA TYR A 52 10.85 13.74 -26.04
C TYR A 52 10.28 13.96 -27.45
N HIS A 53 8.99 13.69 -27.65
CA HIS A 53 8.37 13.77 -28.98
C HIS A 53 7.71 15.12 -29.27
N CYS A 54 7.48 15.97 -28.27
CA CYS A 54 6.97 17.31 -28.50
C CYS A 54 8.12 18.29 -28.68
N GLU A 55 8.21 18.92 -29.84
CA GLU A 55 9.15 20.00 -30.13
C GLU A 55 8.76 21.29 -29.37
N TRP A 56 8.80 21.21 -28.04
CA TRP A 56 8.36 22.27 -27.13
C TRP A 56 9.06 23.60 -27.36
N TYR A 57 10.23 23.60 -28.02
CA TYR A 57 10.99 24.79 -28.38
C TYR A 57 10.41 25.58 -29.57
N LEU A 58 9.54 24.98 -30.38
CA LEU A 58 8.99 25.63 -31.58
C LEU A 58 7.96 26.73 -31.25
N PRO A 59 7.93 27.83 -32.02
CA PRO A 59 6.99 28.93 -31.82
C PRO A 59 5.53 28.57 -32.13
N ASN A 60 5.27 27.52 -32.91
CA ASN A 60 3.91 27.09 -33.24
C ASN A 60 3.18 26.41 -32.04
N ILE A 61 3.94 26.05 -31.00
CA ILE A 61 3.52 25.21 -29.87
C ILE A 61 3.25 26.06 -28.61
N ILE A 62 3.38 27.39 -28.69
CA ILE A 62 3.10 28.35 -27.61
C ILE A 62 1.74 28.12 -26.91
N PRO A 63 0.61 27.90 -27.60
CA PRO A 63 -0.67 27.69 -26.92
C PRO A 63 -0.73 26.34 -26.17
N ILE A 64 0.02 25.33 -26.62
CA ILE A 64 0.01 23.98 -26.03
C ILE A 64 1.10 23.76 -24.97
N ARG A 65 2.06 24.69 -24.82
CA ARG A 65 3.09 24.64 -23.75
C ARG A 65 2.50 24.59 -22.34
N LYS A 66 1.48 25.43 -22.08
CA LYS A 66 0.78 25.49 -20.78
C LYS A 66 0.10 24.17 -20.43
N PRO A 67 -0.78 23.60 -21.28
CA PRO A 67 -1.40 22.30 -20.99
C PRO A 67 -0.38 21.15 -20.98
N LEU A 68 0.66 21.18 -21.82
CA LEU A 68 1.74 20.19 -21.80
C LEU A 68 2.48 20.18 -20.46
N SER A 69 2.87 21.36 -19.96
CA SER A 69 3.53 21.49 -18.66
C SER A 69 2.61 21.06 -17.51
N PHE A 70 1.32 21.38 -17.60
CA PHE A 70 0.33 20.92 -16.62
C PHE A 70 0.16 19.39 -16.64
N MET A 71 0.16 18.78 -17.83
CA MET A 71 0.10 17.32 -17.99
C MET A 71 1.32 16.64 -17.39
N ILE A 72 2.53 17.11 -17.69
CA ILE A 72 3.77 16.59 -17.10
C ILE A 72 3.74 16.74 -15.57
N PHE A 73 3.32 17.90 -15.06
CA PHE A 73 3.20 18.14 -13.62
C PHE A 73 2.17 17.21 -12.95
N ARG A 74 1.03 16.96 -13.61
CA ARG A 74 0.01 16.02 -13.12
C ARG A 74 0.48 14.58 -13.16
N SER A 75 1.21 14.17 -14.19
CA SER A 75 1.78 12.82 -14.31
C SER A 75 2.84 12.53 -13.24
N GLN A 76 3.57 13.54 -12.78
CA GLN A 76 4.51 13.39 -11.66
C GLN A 76 3.83 13.38 -10.29
N LYS A 77 2.56 13.79 -10.21
CA LYS A 77 1.80 13.71 -8.97
C LYS A 77 1.33 12.27 -8.79
N MET A 78 2.04 11.51 -7.94
CA MET A 78 1.65 10.15 -7.55
C MET A 78 0.16 10.11 -7.25
N VAL A 79 -0.57 9.28 -8.00
CA VAL A 79 -1.95 8.90 -7.66
C VAL A 79 -1.83 7.93 -6.49
N CYS A 80 -1.50 8.46 -5.32
CA CYS A 80 -1.63 7.72 -4.09
C CYS A 80 -3.14 7.53 -3.87
N LEU A 81 -3.56 6.27 -3.81
CA LEU A 81 -4.89 5.92 -3.36
C LEU A 81 -4.98 6.36 -1.91
N SER A 82 -5.54 7.55 -1.65
CA SER A 82 -5.72 8.01 -0.28
C SER A 82 -6.85 7.17 0.34
N ALA A 83 -6.52 6.37 1.36
CA ALA A 83 -7.53 5.72 2.18
C ALA A 83 -8.27 6.82 2.95
N MET A 84 -9.41 7.25 2.41
CA MET A 84 -10.33 8.17 3.08
C MET A 84 -9.68 9.52 3.48
N GLY A 85 -8.65 9.99 2.77
CA GLY A 85 -8.01 11.29 3.05
C GLY A 85 -7.08 11.32 4.27
N PHE A 86 -6.94 10.22 5.02
CA PHE A 86 -6.10 10.14 6.22
C PHE A 86 -4.72 9.51 5.95
N LEU A 87 -4.61 8.68 4.91
CA LEU A 87 -3.41 7.91 4.66
C LEU A 87 -3.21 7.66 3.17
N ASP A 88 -2.11 8.17 2.61
CA ASP A 88 -1.70 7.79 1.26
C ASP A 88 -1.29 6.31 1.27
N ILE A 89 -2.09 5.46 0.58
CA ILE A 89 -1.75 4.05 0.39
C ILE A 89 -0.57 4.01 -0.59
N ASN A 90 0.62 3.95 -0.02
CA ASN A 90 1.86 3.63 -0.71
C ASN A 90 2.36 2.28 -0.19
N ARG A 91 3.23 1.62 -0.97
CA ARG A 91 3.91 0.37 -0.58
C ARG A 91 4.58 0.51 0.79
N GLN A 92 5.16 1.68 1.09
CA GLN A 92 5.77 1.94 2.39
C GLN A 92 4.76 1.99 3.53
N THR A 93 3.59 2.56 3.29
CA THR A 93 2.49 2.66 4.27
C THR A 93 1.98 1.29 4.68
N ILE A 94 1.81 0.37 3.72
CA ILE A 94 1.37 -1.01 3.99
C ILE A 94 2.40 -1.72 4.87
N VAL A 95 3.70 -1.59 4.54
CA VAL A 95 4.77 -2.16 5.35
C VAL A 95 4.81 -1.55 6.75
N ALA A 96 4.60 -0.23 6.88
CA ALA A 96 4.53 0.44 8.17
C ALA A 96 3.35 -0.09 9.01
N MET A 97 2.16 -0.24 8.41
CA MET A 97 0.99 -0.79 9.09
C MET A 97 1.24 -2.21 9.62
N ILE A 98 1.84 -3.08 8.80
CA ILE A 98 2.19 -4.45 9.22
C ILE A 98 3.21 -4.43 10.38
N LYS A 99 4.24 -3.58 10.30
CA LYS A 99 5.23 -3.43 11.38
C LYS A 99 4.60 -2.97 12.68
N THR A 100 3.70 -2.00 12.62
CA THR A 100 2.96 -1.51 13.78
C THR A 100 2.10 -2.61 14.39
N ALA A 101 1.34 -3.35 13.59
CA ALA A 101 0.55 -4.49 14.06
C ALA A 101 1.42 -5.56 14.74
N TYR A 102 2.58 -5.89 14.14
CA TYR A 102 3.53 -6.84 14.70
C TYR A 102 4.16 -6.34 16.02
N SER A 103 4.43 -5.04 16.12
CA SER A 103 4.93 -4.42 17.35
C SER A 103 3.90 -4.54 18.47
N PHE A 104 2.63 -4.26 18.19
CA PHE A 104 1.55 -4.46 19.16
C PHE A 104 1.41 -5.92 19.58
N PHE A 105 1.51 -6.85 18.62
CA PHE A 105 1.48 -8.28 18.89
C PHE A 105 2.61 -8.72 19.82
N THR A 106 3.85 -8.32 19.53
CA THR A 106 5.02 -8.62 20.38
C THR A 106 4.89 -7.98 21.77
N PHE A 107 4.36 -6.76 21.85
CA PHE A 107 4.12 -6.08 23.11
C PHE A 107 3.13 -6.84 23.99
N LEU A 108 1.99 -7.27 23.42
CA LEU A 108 1.00 -8.07 24.15
C LEU A 108 1.60 -9.39 24.63
N GLN A 109 2.37 -10.10 23.80
CA GLN A 109 3.05 -11.33 24.24
C GLN A 109 4.00 -11.09 25.41
N THR A 110 4.71 -9.96 25.42
CA THR A 110 5.64 -9.60 26.50
C THR A 110 4.90 -9.37 27.82
N VAL A 111 3.75 -8.68 27.77
CA VAL A 111 2.90 -8.44 28.94
C VAL A 111 2.35 -9.75 29.49
N GLU A 112 1.82 -10.62 28.64
CA GLU A 112 1.31 -11.95 29.04
C GLU A 112 2.41 -12.82 29.68
N THR A 113 3.64 -12.77 29.14
CA THR A 113 4.78 -13.55 29.67
C THR A 113 5.28 -13.02 31.02
N THR A 114 5.05 -11.75 31.33
CA THR A 114 5.47 -11.13 32.60
C THR A 114 4.46 -11.37 33.74
N ALA A 115 3.30 -11.98 33.44
CA ALA A 115 2.19 -12.14 34.38
C ALA A 115 2.25 -13.32 35.39
N PRO A 116 3.18 -14.30 35.38
CA PRO A 116 3.21 -15.29 36.46
C PRO A 116 4.41 -15.11 37.40
N LEU A 117 4.18 -14.50 38.58
CA LEU A 117 4.78 -14.82 39.90
C LEU A 117 4.28 -13.87 41.03
N GLU A 118 2.98 -13.59 41.11
CA GLU A 118 2.35 -13.04 42.34
C GLU A 118 1.05 -13.79 42.67
N SER A 119 1.17 -15.07 43.06
CA SER A 119 0.27 -15.76 44.01
C SER A 119 0.86 -17.11 44.42
#